data_AF-A0A3S7X6I1-F1
#
_entry.id   AF-A0A3S7X6I1-F1
#
_cell.length_a   1.000
_cell.length_b   1.000
_cell.length_c   1.000
_cell.angle_alpha   90.00
_cell.angle_beta   90.00
_cell.angle_gamma   90.00
#
_symmetry.space_group_name_H-M   'P 1'
#
loop_
_entity.id
_entity.type
_entity.pdbx_description
1 polymer ?
#
loop_
_entity_poly.entity_id
_entity_poly.type
_entity_poly.pdbx_seq_one_letter_code
_entity_poly.pdbx_strand_id
1 'polypeptide(L)'
;MIVSRPRSTLIVTTILSPEKTAPQIAASSKDYIKIHEPISFTMSRNMIVNMSFNCPEIQILGPVQESTIERLNEVLPDSTTSTRSIRSNQPKFEYLSNPDHWRIKLDNQFCDLEGVSRLIVLLLDALEEEGGWTLISSQASSSSHGGALQQDFVSNYKLFFSKYQDDE
;
A
#
# COMPACT_ATOMS: atom_id res chain seq x y z
N MET A 1 -32.31 38.46 15.62
CA MET A 1 -32.93 37.14 15.32
C MET A 1 -32.20 36.10 16.15
N ILE A 2 -32.90 35.19 16.83
CA ILE A 2 -32.32 34.23 17.78
C ILE A 2 -32.58 32.81 17.28
N VAL A 3 -31.54 31.98 17.21
CA VAL A 3 -31.64 30.51 17.29
C VAL A 3 -30.50 30.04 18.20
N SER A 4 -30.77 29.05 19.06
CA SER A 4 -29.84 28.57 20.09
C SER A 4 -29.22 27.22 19.73
N ARG A 5 -28.34 26.72 20.61
CA ARG A 5 -27.61 25.44 20.52
C ARG A 5 -28.56 24.23 20.63
N PRO A 6 -28.08 23.01 20.33
CA PRO A 6 -27.55 22.21 21.46
C PRO A 6 -26.25 21.44 21.19
N ARG A 7 -25.51 21.13 22.26
CA ARG A 7 -24.61 19.97 22.37
C ARG A 7 -25.41 18.81 22.99
N SER A 8 -25.25 17.59 22.47
CA SER A 8 -25.53 16.31 23.18
C SER A 8 -25.15 15.14 22.27
N THR A 9 -24.93 13.90 22.72
CA THR A 9 -24.49 13.34 24.02
C THR A 9 -24.10 11.87 23.74
N LEU A 10 -23.06 11.34 24.38
CA LEU A 10 -22.73 9.89 24.30
C LEU A 10 -23.78 9.08 25.08
N ILE A 11 -24.30 8.01 24.48
CA ILE A 11 -25.20 7.05 25.12
C ILE A 11 -24.54 5.68 25.15
N VAL A 12 -24.18 5.21 26.35
CA VAL A 12 -23.78 3.83 26.62
C VAL A 12 -25.04 3.06 27.05
N THR A 13 -25.33 1.94 26.40
CA THR A 13 -26.51 1.12 26.72
C THR A 13 -26.08 -0.29 27.13
N THR A 14 -25.93 -0.51 28.44
CA THR A 14 -25.86 -1.84 29.05
C THR A 14 -27.21 -2.13 29.68
N ILE A 15 -27.95 -3.14 29.19
CA ILE A 15 -29.20 -3.59 29.80
C ILE A 15 -29.20 -5.13 29.90
N LEU A 16 -29.71 -5.62 31.04
CA LEU A 16 -29.52 -6.97 31.56
C LEU A 16 -30.35 -8.06 30.86
N SER A 17 -29.90 -9.30 30.99
CA SER A 17 -30.70 -10.52 30.84
C SER A 17 -31.73 -10.68 31.98
N PRO A 18 -32.88 -11.32 31.71
CA PRO A 18 -33.67 -12.06 32.70
C PRO A 18 -33.71 -13.58 32.41
N GLU A 19 -34.24 -14.37 33.36
CA GLU A 19 -34.05 -15.83 33.42
C GLU A 19 -35.23 -16.68 32.87
N LYS A 20 -34.88 -17.74 32.12
CA LYS A 20 -35.44 -19.11 32.17
C LYS A 20 -36.88 -19.35 32.66
N THR A 21 -37.74 -19.87 31.79
CA THR A 21 -38.79 -20.88 32.10
C THR A 21 -39.15 -21.68 30.84
N ALA A 22 -39.55 -22.94 31.00
CA ALA A 22 -39.98 -23.88 29.96
C ALA A 22 -40.96 -24.91 30.60
N PRO A 23 -41.73 -25.74 29.84
CA PRO A 23 -41.66 -26.08 28.41
C PRO A 23 -43.06 -25.90 27.71
N GLN A 24 -43.66 -26.69 26.79
CA GLN A 24 -43.41 -28.03 26.19
C GLN A 24 -44.25 -28.24 24.89
N ILE A 25 -43.78 -29.16 24.01
CA ILE A 25 -44.50 -29.91 22.94
C ILE A 25 -45.03 -29.20 21.65
N ALA A 26 -44.63 -29.78 20.51
CA ALA A 26 -45.18 -29.75 19.13
C ALA A 26 -45.26 -28.39 18.38
N ALA A 27 -45.01 -28.31 17.07
CA ALA A 27 -44.97 -29.36 16.04
C ALA A 27 -43.80 -29.20 15.03
N SER A 28 -43.71 -30.12 14.06
CA SER A 28 -42.67 -30.17 13.03
C SER A 28 -42.80 -29.04 12.00
N SER A 29 -41.70 -28.32 11.77
CA SER A 29 -41.39 -27.78 10.45
C SER A 29 -39.94 -28.10 10.10
N LYS A 30 -39.74 -28.90 9.05
CA LYS A 30 -38.46 -28.91 8.33
C LYS A 30 -38.52 -27.70 7.39
N ASP A 31 -37.48 -26.87 7.36
CA ASP A 31 -37.04 -26.27 6.10
C ASP A 31 -35.68 -25.57 6.22
N TYR A 32 -34.93 -25.62 5.11
CA TYR A 32 -33.71 -24.87 4.79
C TYR A 32 -32.68 -24.60 5.91
N ILE A 33 -31.76 -25.57 6.05
CA ILE A 33 -30.35 -25.18 6.22
C ILE A 33 -29.97 -24.40 4.94
N LYS A 34 -29.81 -23.08 5.05
CA LYS A 34 -29.00 -22.36 4.07
C LYS A 34 -27.56 -22.78 4.28
N ILE A 35 -27.06 -23.62 3.37
CA ILE A 35 -25.63 -23.81 3.19
C ILE A 35 -25.10 -22.43 2.80
N HIS A 36 -24.41 -21.76 3.72
CA HIS A 36 -23.56 -20.64 3.33
C HIS A 36 -22.54 -21.19 2.35
N GLU A 37 -22.39 -20.54 1.20
CA GLU A 37 -21.26 -20.81 0.32
C GLU A 37 -19.98 -20.75 1.17
N PRO A 38 -19.03 -21.69 0.97
CA PRO A 38 -17.73 -21.55 1.61
C PRO A 38 -17.17 -20.21 1.15
N ILE A 39 -16.89 -19.32 2.11
CA ILE A 39 -16.17 -18.08 1.82
C ILE A 39 -14.79 -18.53 1.35
N SER A 40 -14.60 -18.56 0.03
CA SER A 40 -13.30 -18.78 -0.59
C SER A 40 -12.40 -17.64 -0.10
N PHE A 41 -11.54 -17.99 0.85
CA PHE A 41 -10.64 -17.03 1.49
C PHE A 41 -9.37 -16.95 0.63
N THR A 42 -9.56 -16.53 -0.63
CA THR A 42 -8.50 -16.40 -1.64
C THR A 42 -7.30 -15.70 -0.99
N MET A 43 -6.15 -16.38 -0.93
CA MET A 43 -4.98 -15.92 -0.18
C MET A 43 -4.32 -14.72 -0.89
N SER A 44 -4.90 -13.53 -0.70
CA SER A 44 -4.39 -12.30 -1.30
C SER A 44 -3.01 -11.98 -0.77
N ARG A 45 -2.01 -12.07 -1.65
CA ARG A 45 -0.67 -11.58 -1.35
C ARG A 45 -0.73 -10.06 -1.35
N ASN A 46 -0.02 -9.44 -0.41
CA ASN A 46 0.03 -8.00 -0.24
C ASN A 46 1.48 -7.52 -0.41
N MET A 47 1.65 -6.38 -1.04
CA MET A 47 2.95 -5.74 -1.25
C MET A 47 2.82 -4.23 -1.02
N ILE A 48 3.84 -3.63 -0.41
CA ILE A 48 3.91 -2.19 -0.12
C ILE A 48 5.16 -1.64 -0.78
N VAL A 49 5.01 -0.62 -1.62
CA VAL A 49 6.15 0.15 -2.14
C VAL A 49 6.19 1.51 -1.47
N ASN A 50 7.28 1.79 -0.75
CA ASN A 50 7.60 3.13 -0.27
C ASN A 50 8.51 3.81 -1.28
N MET A 51 8.31 5.11 -1.48
CA MET A 51 9.15 5.95 -2.34
C MET A 51 9.39 7.27 -1.63
N SER A 52 10.62 7.80 -1.63
CA SER A 52 10.93 9.13 -1.09
C SER A 52 11.78 9.93 -2.06
N PHE A 53 11.57 11.25 -2.07
CA PHE A 53 12.20 12.20 -2.98
C PHE A 53 12.51 13.51 -2.22
N ASN A 54 13.67 14.15 -2.34
CA ASN A 54 14.87 13.82 -3.12
C ASN A 54 16.09 13.57 -2.20
N CYS A 55 17.11 12.80 -2.58
CA CYS A 55 17.24 12.00 -3.82
C CYS A 55 16.22 10.85 -3.86
N PRO A 56 15.88 10.27 -5.03
CA PRO A 56 14.93 9.17 -5.13
C PRO A 56 15.42 7.92 -4.40
N GLU A 57 14.63 7.39 -3.46
CA GLU A 57 14.81 6.08 -2.85
C GLU A 57 13.49 5.29 -2.94
N ILE A 58 13.57 3.98 -3.23
CA ILE A 58 12.41 3.11 -3.43
C ILE A 58 12.65 1.81 -2.65
N GLN A 59 11.64 1.37 -1.90
CA GLN A 59 11.67 0.15 -1.09
C GLN A 59 10.42 -0.69 -1.38
N ILE A 60 10.60 -1.95 -1.77
CA ILE A 60 9.52 -2.90 -2.07
C ILE A 60 9.48 -3.95 -0.96
N LEU A 61 8.41 -3.93 -0.15
CA LEU A 61 8.18 -4.88 0.95
C LEU A 61 7.06 -5.85 0.56
N GLY A 62 7.37 -7.14 0.54
CA GLY A 62 6.45 -8.20 0.10
C GLY A 62 7.10 -9.10 -0.96
N PRO A 63 6.40 -10.15 -1.41
CA PRO A 63 6.92 -11.06 -2.43
C PRO A 63 6.96 -10.35 -3.79
N VAL A 64 8.11 -10.38 -4.46
CA VAL A 64 8.29 -9.85 -5.82
C VAL A 64 9.20 -10.80 -6.60
N GLN A 65 8.98 -10.91 -7.90
CA GLN A 65 9.76 -11.82 -8.77
C GLN A 65 11.10 -11.16 -9.15
N GLU A 66 12.15 -11.97 -9.31
CA GLU A 66 13.47 -11.46 -9.67
C GLU A 66 13.47 -10.77 -11.04
N SER A 67 12.71 -11.29 -12.03
CA SER A 67 12.54 -10.62 -13.34
C SER A 67 12.02 -9.19 -13.19
N THR A 68 11.06 -8.97 -12.28
CA THR A 68 10.44 -7.67 -12.07
C THR A 68 11.44 -6.70 -11.43
N ILE A 69 12.35 -7.21 -10.60
CA ILE A 69 13.49 -6.44 -10.08
C ILE A 69 14.51 -6.15 -11.20
N GLU A 70 14.83 -7.10 -12.08
CA GLU A 70 15.68 -6.87 -13.26
C GLU A 70 15.08 -5.78 -14.17
N ARG A 71 13.78 -5.85 -14.46
CA ARG A 71 13.06 -4.87 -15.28
C ARG A 71 13.06 -3.48 -14.66
N LEU A 72 12.78 -3.37 -13.36
CA LEU A 72 12.85 -2.09 -12.64
C LEU A 72 14.28 -1.53 -12.57
N ASN A 73 15.31 -2.38 -12.57
CA ASN A 73 16.72 -1.96 -12.69
C ASN A 73 17.03 -1.35 -14.08
N GLU A 74 16.36 -1.77 -15.16
CA GLU A 74 16.51 -1.16 -16.48
C GLU A 74 15.84 0.22 -16.56
N VAL A 75 14.57 0.32 -16.13
CA VAL A 75 13.72 1.48 -16.48
C VAL A 75 13.81 2.65 -15.49
N LEU A 76 14.02 2.40 -14.20
CA LEU A 76 13.95 3.46 -13.19
C LEU A 76 15.15 4.42 -13.21
N PRO A 77 16.43 4.00 -13.38
CA PRO A 77 17.56 4.93 -13.41
C PRO A 77 17.54 5.93 -14.58
N ASP A 78 16.78 5.61 -15.64
CA ASP A 78 16.61 6.42 -16.86
C ASP A 78 15.34 7.30 -16.83
N SER A 79 14.64 7.33 -15.70
CA SER A 79 13.37 8.05 -15.50
C SER A 79 13.49 9.43 -14.83
N THR A 80 14.62 9.73 -14.20
CA THR A 80 14.85 10.96 -13.41
C THR A 80 15.11 12.19 -14.30
N THR A 81 14.96 13.41 -13.75
CA THR A 81 15.13 14.67 -14.51
C THR A 81 16.50 15.32 -14.36
N SER A 82 17.33 14.84 -13.44
CA SER A 82 18.77 15.12 -13.40
C SER A 82 19.52 14.58 -14.62
N THR A 83 20.49 15.35 -15.14
CA THR A 83 21.37 14.93 -16.25
C THR A 83 22.06 13.59 -15.95
N ARG A 84 21.87 12.60 -16.84
CA ARG A 84 22.44 11.24 -16.72
C ARG A 84 23.95 11.26 -16.43
N SER A 85 24.36 10.63 -15.34
CA SER A 85 25.78 10.46 -15.03
C SER A 85 26.40 9.37 -15.91
N ILE A 86 27.54 9.63 -16.55
CA ILE A 86 28.25 8.70 -17.46
C ILE A 86 29.05 7.63 -16.66
N ARG A 87 28.60 7.28 -15.45
CA ARG A 87 29.27 6.28 -14.61
C ARG A 87 28.87 4.87 -15.08
N SER A 88 29.85 3.97 -15.16
CA SER A 88 29.68 2.58 -15.59
C SER A 88 28.72 1.75 -14.73
N ASN A 89 28.48 2.20 -13.50
CA ASN A 89 27.68 1.49 -12.52
C ASN A 89 26.40 2.31 -12.27
N GLN A 90 25.33 1.99 -13.01
CA GLN A 90 23.98 2.45 -12.64
C GLN A 90 23.60 1.85 -11.27
N PRO A 91 22.84 2.59 -10.43
CA PRO A 91 22.30 2.05 -9.19
C PRO A 91 21.35 0.89 -9.50
N LYS A 92 21.30 -0.10 -8.59
CA LYS A 92 20.41 -1.26 -8.69
C LYS A 92 19.71 -1.53 -7.36
N PHE A 93 18.64 -2.31 -7.42
CA PHE A 93 18.01 -2.90 -6.24
C PHE A 93 18.96 -3.89 -5.53
N GLU A 94 19.07 -3.72 -4.22
CA GLU A 94 19.74 -4.61 -3.30
C GLU A 94 18.67 -5.30 -2.44
N TYR A 95 18.82 -6.60 -2.17
CA TYR A 95 17.97 -7.31 -1.21
C TYR A 95 18.50 -7.10 0.20
N LEU A 96 17.65 -6.66 1.11
CA LEU A 96 17.97 -6.37 2.50
C LEU A 96 17.02 -7.14 3.42
N SER A 97 17.55 -7.71 4.50
CA SER A 97 16.78 -8.44 5.50
C SER A 97 16.53 -7.61 6.75
N ASN A 98 15.52 -8.02 7.54
CA ASN A 98 15.08 -7.37 8.79
C ASN A 98 14.52 -5.93 8.63
N PRO A 99 13.32 -5.73 8.03
CA PRO A 99 12.49 -6.73 7.38
C PRO A 99 13.00 -7.08 5.99
N ASP A 100 12.51 -8.17 5.43
CA ASP A 100 12.88 -8.62 4.09
C ASP A 100 12.24 -7.73 3.02
N HIS A 101 13.08 -7.02 2.26
CA HIS A 101 12.67 -6.04 1.26
C HIS A 101 13.75 -5.83 0.18
N TRP A 102 13.32 -5.37 -0.99
CA TRP A 102 14.23 -4.85 -2.02
C TRP A 102 14.33 -3.33 -1.91
N ARG A 103 15.53 -2.77 -2.08
CA ARG A 103 15.78 -1.32 -1.98
C ARG A 103 16.71 -0.82 -3.09
N ILE A 104 16.35 0.27 -3.76
CA ILE A 104 17.22 1.02 -4.67
C ILE A 104 17.31 2.48 -4.21
N LYS A 105 18.48 3.10 -4.37
CA LYS A 105 18.71 4.51 -4.07
C LYS A 105 19.41 5.18 -5.25
N LEU A 106 18.74 6.13 -5.88
CA LEU A 106 19.24 6.88 -7.03
C LEU A 106 20.08 8.07 -6.53
N ASP A 107 21.18 7.77 -5.83
CA ASP A 107 21.99 8.79 -5.17
C ASP A 107 22.63 9.77 -6.15
N ASN A 108 22.56 11.06 -5.82
CA ASN A 108 22.93 12.20 -6.68
C ASN A 108 22.01 12.39 -7.91
N GLN A 109 20.86 11.72 -7.97
CA GLN A 109 19.80 12.00 -8.96
C GLN A 109 18.70 12.86 -8.33
N PHE A 110 17.92 13.52 -9.20
CA PHE A 110 16.82 14.40 -8.81
C PHE A 110 15.60 14.15 -9.69
N CYS A 111 14.42 14.17 -9.06
CA CYS A 111 13.13 14.25 -9.74
C CYS A 111 12.37 15.49 -9.28
N ASP A 112 11.97 16.32 -10.24
CA ASP A 112 10.82 17.21 -10.09
C ASP A 112 9.49 16.44 -10.19
N LEU A 113 8.38 17.16 -10.28
CA LEU A 113 7.04 16.57 -10.37
C LEU A 113 6.85 15.67 -11.60
N GLU A 114 7.46 15.99 -12.75
CA GLU A 114 7.38 15.15 -13.95
C GLU A 114 8.20 13.87 -13.77
N GLY A 115 9.42 13.98 -13.25
CA GLY A 115 10.26 12.84 -12.90
C GLY A 115 9.62 11.91 -11.88
N VAL A 116 8.98 12.46 -10.84
CA VAL A 116 8.23 11.68 -9.83
C VAL A 116 7.05 10.96 -10.49
N SER A 117 6.24 11.65 -11.29
CA SER A 117 5.09 11.04 -11.98
C SER A 117 5.51 9.93 -12.93
N ARG A 118 6.56 10.17 -13.75
CA ARG A 118 7.10 9.18 -14.71
C ARG A 118 7.65 7.94 -14.02
N LEU A 119 8.38 8.12 -12.92
CA LEU A 119 8.98 7.03 -12.16
C LEU A 119 7.91 6.21 -11.41
N ILE A 120 6.82 6.83 -10.94
CA ILE A 120 5.65 6.13 -10.39
C ILE A 120 4.94 5.30 -11.49
N VAL A 121 4.73 5.85 -12.68
CA VAL A 121 4.10 5.11 -13.79
C VAL A 121 4.93 3.88 -14.19
N LEU A 122 6.24 4.05 -14.43
CA LEU A 122 7.13 2.93 -14.78
C LEU A 122 7.20 1.84 -13.70
N LEU A 123 7.01 2.19 -12.43
CA LEU A 123 6.85 1.23 -11.34
C LEU A 123 5.53 0.47 -11.45
N LEU A 124 4.41 1.17 -11.68
CA LEU A 124 3.09 0.54 -11.82
C LEU A 124 3.06 -0.42 -13.00
N ASP A 125 3.51 0.02 -14.17
CA ASP A 125 3.54 -0.77 -15.41
C ASP A 125 4.28 -2.10 -15.19
N ALA A 126 5.51 -2.06 -14.67
CA ALA A 126 6.32 -3.28 -14.47
C ALA A 126 5.76 -4.23 -13.39
N LEU A 127 5.12 -3.68 -12.34
CA LEU A 127 4.48 -4.50 -11.29
C LEU A 127 3.17 -5.15 -11.79
N GLU A 128 2.44 -4.50 -12.71
CA GLU A 128 1.26 -5.05 -13.35
C GLU A 128 1.63 -6.08 -14.44
N GLU A 129 2.47 -5.72 -15.41
CA GLU A 129 2.80 -6.56 -16.59
C GLU A 129 3.45 -7.90 -16.22
N GLU A 130 4.48 -7.89 -15.36
CA GLU A 130 5.17 -9.12 -14.95
C GLU A 130 4.63 -9.71 -13.66
N GLY A 131 4.30 -8.83 -12.72
CA GLY A 131 3.93 -9.22 -11.37
C GLY A 131 2.48 -9.63 -11.25
N GLY A 132 1.57 -9.12 -12.09
CA GLY A 132 0.13 -9.23 -11.88
C GLY A 132 -0.35 -8.55 -10.59
N TRP A 133 0.31 -7.46 -10.19
CA TRP A 133 -0.03 -6.70 -8.99
C TRP A 133 -1.01 -5.57 -9.32
N THR A 134 -2.15 -5.54 -8.60
CA THR A 134 -3.14 -4.47 -8.73
C THR A 134 -2.94 -3.46 -7.61
N LEU A 135 -2.84 -2.17 -7.94
CA LEU A 135 -2.80 -1.08 -6.96
C LEU A 135 -4.18 -0.93 -6.27
N ILE A 136 -4.21 -1.15 -4.95
CA ILE A 136 -5.43 -1.00 -4.13
C ILE A 136 -5.60 0.45 -3.68
N SER A 137 -4.50 1.08 -3.23
CA SER A 137 -4.52 2.44 -2.69
C SER A 137 -3.14 3.08 -2.71
N SER A 138 -3.13 4.41 -2.68
CA SER A 138 -1.92 5.22 -2.58
C SER A 138 -2.07 6.28 -1.47
N GLN A 139 -0.95 6.67 -0.89
CA GLN A 139 -0.83 7.76 0.06
C GLN A 139 0.38 8.62 -0.32
N ALA A 140 0.27 9.93 -0.16
CA ALA A 140 1.35 10.88 -0.35
C ALA A 140 1.48 11.79 0.88
N SER A 141 2.70 12.06 1.32
CA SER A 141 2.97 12.97 2.44
C SER A 141 4.29 13.70 2.26
N SER A 142 4.23 15.04 2.32
CA SER A 142 5.41 15.90 2.37
C SER A 142 5.79 16.20 3.81
N SER A 143 7.05 15.96 4.19
CA SER A 143 7.62 16.50 5.43
C SER A 143 8.50 17.72 5.10
N SER A 144 8.29 18.80 5.85
CA SER A 144 9.14 19.98 5.82
C SER A 144 9.95 20.03 7.11
N HIS A 145 11.25 19.72 7.04
CA HIS A 145 12.12 19.93 8.21
C HIS A 145 12.41 21.43 8.37
N GLY A 146 11.66 22.07 9.28
CA GLY A 146 11.62 23.51 9.45
C GLY A 146 12.85 24.13 10.14
N GLY A 147 14.02 24.04 9.51
CA GLY A 147 15.19 24.85 9.86
C GLY A 147 15.14 26.21 9.14
N ALA A 148 15.44 27.31 9.84
CA ALA A 148 15.27 28.68 9.31
C ALA A 148 16.23 29.09 8.15
N LEU A 149 17.05 28.16 7.64
CA LEU A 149 18.07 28.42 6.61
C LEU A 149 18.09 27.39 5.46
N GLN A 150 17.44 26.23 5.60
CA GLN A 150 17.38 25.20 4.57
C GLN A 150 16.06 24.44 4.68
N GLN A 151 15.32 24.38 3.58
CA GLN A 151 13.99 23.78 3.53
C GLN A 151 14.05 22.47 2.74
N ASP A 152 14.57 21.42 3.40
CA ASP A 152 14.60 20.07 2.84
C ASP A 152 13.17 19.51 2.81
N PHE A 153 12.53 19.66 1.65
CA PHE A 153 11.23 19.08 1.33
C PHE A 153 11.41 17.61 0.95
N VAL A 154 10.99 16.69 1.83
CA VAL A 154 10.94 15.26 1.50
C VAL A 154 9.49 14.87 1.19
N SER A 155 9.24 14.57 -0.09
CA SER A 155 7.99 14.00 -0.57
C SER A 155 8.04 12.48 -0.49
N ASN A 156 7.08 11.88 0.20
CA ASN A 156 7.00 10.44 0.43
C ASN A 156 5.71 9.92 -0.22
N TYR A 157 5.80 8.77 -0.89
CA TYR A 157 4.68 8.05 -1.46
C TYR A 157 4.68 6.64 -0.89
N LYS A 158 3.48 6.11 -0.60
CA LYS A 158 3.27 4.72 -0.21
C LYS A 158 2.16 4.14 -1.07
N LEU A 159 2.49 3.09 -1.80
CA LEU A 159 1.60 2.37 -2.71
C LEU A 159 1.33 0.99 -2.13
N PHE A 160 0.05 0.59 -2.07
CA PHE A 160 -0.38 -0.69 -1.54
C PHE A 160 -0.98 -1.53 -2.68
N PHE A 161 -0.45 -2.73 -2.87
CA PHE A 161 -0.84 -3.64 -3.94
C PHE A 161 -1.35 -4.97 -3.38
N SER A 162 -2.30 -5.58 -4.09
CA SER A 162 -2.69 -6.98 -3.90
C SER A 162 -2.41 -7.77 -5.16
N LYS A 163 -2.10 -9.05 -4.98
CA LYS A 163 -2.22 -10.07 -6.01
C LYS A 163 -3.16 -11.16 -5.49
N TYR A 164 -4.21 -11.46 -6.25
CA TYR A 164 -5.01 -12.65 -6.01
C TYR A 164 -4.16 -13.88 -6.26
N GLN A 165 -4.23 -14.83 -5.34
CA GLN A 165 -3.70 -16.17 -5.55
C GLN A 165 -4.93 -17.07 -5.73
N ASP A 166 -5.05 -17.67 -6.91
CA ASP A 166 -6.00 -18.73 -7.16
C ASP A 166 -5.53 -19.98 -6.40
N ASP A 167 -6.47 -20.66 -5.73
CA ASP A 167 -6.21 -21.91 -5.01
C ASP A 167 -6.36 -23.09 -6.01
N GLU A 168 -5.23 -23.57 -6.56
CA GLU A 168 -5.13 -24.82 -7.36
C GLU A 168 -5.25 -26.10 -6.49
#